data_AF-A0A6P1CYT7-F1
#
_entry.id   AF-A0A6P1CYT7-F1
#
_cell.length_a   1.000
_cell.length_b   1.000
_cell.length_c   1.000
_cell.angle_alpha   90.00
_cell.angle_beta   90.00
_cell.angle_gamma   90.00
#
_symmetry.space_group_name_H-M   'P 1'
#
loop_
_entity.id
_entity.type
_entity.pdbx_description
1 polymer ?
#
loop_
_entity_poly.entity_id
_entity_poly.type
_entity_poly.pdbx_seq_one_letter_code
_entity_poly.pdbx_strand_id
1 'polypeptide(L)'
;AGVGVPAPGRPQVTVVTVCDGVSSSPNPQAASGTASRTGVDACLSALAEGRSAEDAATAGLAAAARAVRDIAAIDGDSPSCTYVAAVVHDDGAGTATITVANVGDSRAYWLVPEDAEHGAHDAVSRRLTLD
;
A
#
# COMPACT_ATOMS: atom_id res chain seq x y z
N ALA A 1 2.65 -3.53 -7.10
CA ALA A 1 1.18 -3.42 -7.21
C ALA A 1 0.62 -4.79 -7.55
N GLY A 2 -0.56 -5.12 -7.05
CA GLY A 2 -1.28 -6.35 -7.37
C GLY A 2 -2.78 -6.07 -7.41
N VAL A 3 -3.52 -6.86 -8.19
CA VAL A 3 -4.96 -6.72 -8.37
C VAL A 3 -5.63 -7.96 -7.79
N GLY A 4 -6.61 -7.77 -6.91
CA GLY A 4 -7.47 -8.86 -6.44
C GLY A 4 -8.57 -9.13 -7.46
N VAL A 5 -8.71 -10.38 -7.88
CA VAL A 5 -9.79 -10.78 -8.81
C VAL A 5 -11.11 -10.78 -8.04
N PRO A 6 -12.13 -10.00 -8.47
CA PRO A 6 -13.40 -9.97 -7.77
C PRO A 6 -14.16 -11.30 -7.94
N ALA A 7 -14.81 -11.74 -6.86
CA ALA A 7 -15.90 -12.70 -6.98
C ALA A 7 -17.10 -12.02 -7.70
N PRO A 8 -17.99 -12.78 -8.37
CA PRO A 8 -19.16 -12.20 -9.04
C PRO A 8 -19.95 -11.29 -8.09
N GLY A 9 -20.12 -10.02 -8.47
CA GLY A 9 -20.83 -9.01 -7.67
C GLY A 9 -19.98 -8.29 -6.61
N ARG A 10 -18.65 -8.46 -6.58
CA ARG A 10 -17.75 -7.66 -5.71
C ARG A 10 -17.00 -6.58 -6.50
N PRO A 11 -16.82 -5.38 -5.91
CA PRO A 11 -16.03 -4.31 -6.52
C PRO A 11 -14.57 -4.73 -6.72
N GLN A 12 -13.94 -4.19 -7.77
CA GLN A 12 -12.53 -4.47 -8.08
C GLN A 12 -11.63 -3.84 -7.01
N VAL A 13 -10.62 -4.58 -6.55
CA VAL A 13 -9.65 -4.09 -5.59
C VAL A 13 -8.25 -4.06 -6.19
N THR A 14 -7.57 -2.92 -6.03
CA THR A 14 -6.18 -2.73 -6.43
C THR A 14 -5.34 -2.40 -5.20
N VAL A 15 -4.21 -3.08 -5.04
CA VAL A 15 -3.24 -2.82 -3.98
C VAL A 15 -1.94 -2.31 -4.60
N VAL A 16 -1.51 -1.13 -4.20
CA VAL A 16 -0.24 -0.53 -4.64
C VAL A 16 0.63 -0.28 -3.44
N THR A 17 1.89 -0.70 -3.49
CA THR A 17 2.87 -0.46 -2.42
C THR A 17 4.12 0.16 -3.02
N VAL A 18 4.65 1.18 -2.35
CA VAL A 18 5.94 1.81 -2.62
C VAL A 18 6.79 1.68 -1.35
N CYS A 19 8.03 1.21 -1.54
CA CYS A 19 9.02 1.12 -0.48
C CYS A 19 10.32 1.74 -0.99
N ASP A 20 10.91 2.65 -0.21
CA ASP A 20 12.20 3.26 -0.50
C ASP A 20 13.24 2.79 0.51
N GLY A 21 14.36 2.24 0.02
CA GLY A 21 15.39 1.65 0.87
C GLY A 21 16.25 2.72 1.55
N VAL A 22 16.50 2.59 2.84
CA VAL A 22 17.36 3.54 3.56
C VAL A 22 18.82 3.29 3.20
N SER A 23 19.45 4.23 2.50
CA SER A 23 20.80 4.07 1.94
C SER A 23 21.90 3.77 2.97
N SER A 24 21.71 4.17 4.23
CA SER A 24 22.61 3.87 5.35
C SER A 24 22.36 2.53 6.03
N SER A 25 21.30 1.81 5.63
CA SER A 25 20.97 0.48 6.18
C SER A 25 21.58 -0.65 5.34
N PRO A 26 21.79 -1.84 5.92
CA PRO A 26 22.22 -3.01 5.16
C PRO A 26 21.21 -3.42 4.09
N ASN A 27 21.71 -3.74 2.88
CA ASN A 27 20.94 -4.29 1.75
C ASN A 27 19.62 -3.54 1.44
N PRO A 28 19.63 -2.20 1.22
CA PRO A 28 18.40 -1.41 1.14
C PRO A 28 17.48 -1.80 -0.02
N GLN A 29 18.05 -2.31 -1.12
CA GLN A 29 17.31 -2.82 -2.28
C GLN A 29 16.60 -4.14 -1.94
N ALA A 30 17.21 -4.98 -1.11
CA ALA A 30 16.59 -6.21 -0.64
C ALA A 30 15.45 -5.89 0.33
N ALA A 31 15.65 -4.92 1.23
CA ALA A 31 14.63 -4.46 2.16
C ALA A 31 13.39 -3.92 1.42
N SER A 32 13.56 -2.91 0.55
CA SER A 32 12.45 -2.31 -0.19
C SER A 32 11.77 -3.28 -1.16
N GLY A 33 12.54 -4.10 -1.87
CA GLY A 33 12.01 -5.11 -2.78
C GLY A 33 11.20 -6.18 -2.04
N THR A 34 11.69 -6.66 -0.90
CA THR A 34 10.99 -7.70 -0.11
C THR A 34 9.75 -7.14 0.56
N ALA A 35 9.84 -5.94 1.15
CA ALA A 35 8.72 -5.25 1.77
C ALA A 35 7.57 -5.03 0.78
N SER A 36 7.86 -4.53 -0.42
CA SER A 36 6.83 -4.25 -1.43
C SER A 36 6.10 -5.51 -1.90
N ARG A 37 6.81 -6.62 -2.15
CA ARG A 37 6.19 -7.90 -2.56
C ARG A 37 5.35 -8.50 -1.44
N THR A 38 5.97 -8.71 -0.28
CA THR A 38 5.31 -9.36 0.86
C THR A 38 4.13 -8.55 1.41
N GLY A 39 4.24 -7.22 1.39
CA GLY A 39 3.15 -6.33 1.76
C GLY A 39 1.94 -6.44 0.83
N VAL A 40 2.16 -6.45 -0.49
CA VAL A 40 1.08 -6.65 -1.48
C VAL A 40 0.43 -8.02 -1.31
N ASP A 41 1.23 -9.09 -1.22
CA ASP A 41 0.73 -10.46 -1.16
C ASP A 41 -0.11 -10.71 0.10
N ALA A 42 0.38 -10.26 1.26
CA ALA A 42 -0.35 -10.40 2.52
C ALA A 42 -1.61 -9.54 2.57
N CYS A 43 -1.58 -8.34 1.98
CA CYS A 43 -2.76 -7.48 1.88
C CYS A 43 -3.84 -8.13 0.99
N LEU A 44 -3.47 -8.63 -0.19
CA LEU A 44 -4.40 -9.31 -1.09
C LEU A 44 -4.96 -10.60 -0.46
N SER A 45 -4.14 -11.35 0.26
CA SER A 45 -4.58 -12.56 0.97
C SER A 45 -5.62 -12.22 2.05
N ALA A 46 -5.36 -11.19 2.86
CA ALA A 46 -6.31 -10.72 3.88
C ALA A 46 -7.64 -10.24 3.27
N LEU A 47 -7.59 -9.55 2.13
CA LEU A 47 -8.80 -9.14 1.39
C LEU A 47 -9.58 -10.35 0.86
N ALA A 48 -8.88 -11.36 0.34
CA ALA A 48 -9.50 -12.60 -0.14
C ALA A 48 -10.20 -13.38 0.99
N GLU A 49 -9.65 -13.31 2.22
CA GLU A 49 -10.27 -13.84 3.44
C GLU A 49 -11.48 -13.03 3.93
N GLY A 50 -11.80 -11.90 3.29
CA GLY A 50 -12.95 -11.06 3.62
C GLY A 50 -12.70 -10.08 4.77
N ARG A 51 -11.44 -9.79 5.11
CA ARG A 51 -11.08 -8.77 6.11
C ARG A 51 -11.33 -7.37 5.55
N SER A 52 -11.48 -6.39 6.45
CA SER A 52 -11.62 -4.97 6.05
C SER A 52 -10.36 -4.46 5.34
N ALA A 53 -10.48 -3.35 4.62
CA ALA A 53 -9.35 -2.72 3.94
C ALA A 53 -8.27 -2.26 4.94
N GLU A 54 -8.67 -1.76 6.12
CA GLU A 54 -7.78 -1.36 7.21
C GLU A 54 -7.01 -2.56 7.79
N ASP A 55 -7.71 -3.66 8.03
CA ASP A 55 -7.11 -4.89 8.54
C ASP A 55 -6.16 -5.53 7.54
N ALA A 56 -6.53 -5.50 6.25
CA ALA A 56 -5.69 -5.99 5.17
C ALA A 56 -4.44 -5.12 4.97
N ALA A 57 -4.59 -3.80 4.98
CA ALA A 57 -3.46 -2.87 4.89
C ALA A 57 -2.49 -3.06 6.08
N THR A 58 -3.03 -3.25 7.28
CA THR A 58 -2.25 -3.56 8.49
C THR A 58 -1.56 -4.92 8.39
N ALA A 59 -2.23 -5.94 7.84
CA ALA A 59 -1.63 -7.25 7.60
C ALA A 59 -0.46 -7.18 6.62
N GLY A 60 -0.61 -6.41 5.53
CA GLY A 60 0.44 -6.12 4.57
C GLY A 60 1.65 -5.45 5.22
N LEU A 61 1.44 -4.36 5.96
CA LEU A 61 2.51 -3.66 6.68
C LEU A 61 3.23 -4.59 7.68
N ALA A 62 2.48 -5.38 8.46
CA ALA A 62 3.05 -6.30 9.42
C ALA A 62 3.88 -7.41 8.76
N ALA A 63 3.42 -7.93 7.61
CA ALA A 63 4.15 -8.92 6.82
C ALA A 63 5.43 -8.33 6.22
N ALA A 64 5.35 -7.14 5.63
CA ALA A 64 6.51 -6.42 5.11
C ALA A 64 7.56 -6.17 6.20
N ALA A 65 7.13 -5.70 7.38
CA ALA A 65 8.03 -5.46 8.51
C ALA A 65 8.70 -6.74 9.01
N ARG A 66 7.98 -7.88 9.06
CA ARG A 66 8.57 -9.19 9.39
C ARG A 66 9.61 -9.58 8.35
N ALA A 67 9.24 -9.54 7.08
CA ALA A 67 10.12 -9.98 6.00
C ALA A 67 11.39 -9.12 5.89
N VAL A 68 11.32 -7.82 6.18
CA VAL A 68 12.52 -6.96 6.24
C VAL A 68 13.42 -7.35 7.42
N ARG A 69 12.86 -7.62 8.60
CA ARG A 69 13.65 -8.08 9.76
C ARG A 69 14.37 -9.39 9.48
N ASP A 70 13.72 -10.31 8.79
CA ASP A 70 14.28 -11.63 8.47
C ASP A 70 15.44 -11.57 7.44
N ILE A 71 15.72 -10.40 6.85
CA ILE A 71 16.89 -10.18 5.97
C ILE A 71 18.18 -10.01 6.79
N ALA A 72 18.11 -9.60 8.06
CA ALA A 72 19.29 -9.36 8.88
C ALA A 72 20.16 -10.62 8.94
N ALA A 73 21.41 -10.51 8.49
CA ALA A 73 22.32 -11.65 8.39
C ALA A 73 23.07 -11.92 9.70
N ILE A 74 23.23 -10.89 10.52
CA ILE A 74 23.92 -10.91 11.80
C ILE A 74 23.16 -10.10 12.85
N ASP A 75 23.38 -10.42 14.12
CA ASP A 75 22.83 -9.64 15.23
C ASP A 75 23.33 -8.19 15.18
N GLY A 76 22.38 -7.23 15.16
CA GLY A 76 22.65 -5.80 15.07
C GLY A 76 22.39 -5.19 13.69
N ASP A 77 22.26 -6.00 12.64
CA ASP A 77 21.81 -5.49 11.34
C ASP A 77 20.37 -4.98 11.43
N SER A 78 20.14 -3.79 10.86
CA SER A 78 18.83 -3.16 10.81
C SER A 78 18.47 -2.76 9.38
N PRO A 79 18.27 -3.73 8.45
CA PRO A 79 17.79 -3.43 7.11
C PRO A 79 16.49 -2.63 7.20
N SER A 80 16.39 -1.56 6.42
CA SER A 80 15.31 -0.58 6.58
C SER A 80 14.83 -0.03 5.25
N CYS A 81 13.52 0.23 5.17
CA CYS A 81 12.90 0.95 4.07
C CYS A 81 11.64 1.69 4.55
N THR A 82 11.20 2.70 3.82
CA THR A 82 9.85 3.26 3.96
C THR A 82 8.81 2.25 3.49
N TYR A 83 7.55 2.49 3.83
CA TYR A 83 6.42 1.70 3.34
C TYR A 83 5.19 2.58 3.21
N VAL A 84 4.68 2.74 1.99
CA VAL A 84 3.33 3.27 1.77
C VAL A 84 2.55 2.28 0.92
N ALA A 85 1.36 1.88 1.38
CA ALA A 85 0.45 1.03 0.64
C ALA A 85 -0.93 1.68 0.53
N ALA A 86 -1.55 1.57 -0.65
CA ALA A 86 -2.91 2.00 -0.92
C ALA A 86 -3.75 0.82 -1.36
N VAL A 87 -4.88 0.60 -0.67
CA VAL A 87 -5.93 -0.33 -1.08
C VAL A 87 -7.06 0.50 -1.69
N VAL A 88 -7.27 0.32 -2.99
CA VAL A 88 -8.27 1.06 -3.76
C VAL A 88 -9.42 0.12 -4.09
N HIS A 89 -10.59 0.42 -3.55
CA HIS A 89 -11.84 -0.23 -3.91
C HIS A 89 -12.60 0.69 -4.87
N ASP A 90 -12.75 0.26 -6.11
CA ASP A 90 -13.55 0.95 -7.13
C ASP A 90 -14.93 0.29 -7.20
N ASP A 91 -15.98 1.07 -6.96
CA ASP A 91 -17.36 0.59 -7.00
C ASP A 91 -17.93 0.43 -8.42
N GLY A 92 -17.19 0.89 -9.44
CA GLY A 92 -17.62 0.88 -10.84
C GLY A 92 -18.73 1.89 -11.17
N ALA A 93 -19.20 2.66 -10.19
CA ALA A 93 -20.19 3.73 -10.32
C ALA A 93 -19.54 5.12 -10.26
N GLY A 94 -18.21 5.18 -10.36
CA GLY A 94 -17.44 6.43 -10.35
C GLY A 94 -17.04 6.88 -8.94
N THR A 95 -17.16 6.02 -7.93
CA THR A 95 -16.61 6.30 -6.59
C THR A 95 -15.55 5.28 -6.20
N ALA A 96 -14.53 5.75 -5.48
CA ALA A 96 -13.47 4.90 -4.98
C ALA A 96 -13.25 5.17 -3.50
N THR A 97 -13.15 4.09 -2.73
CA THR A 97 -12.68 4.15 -1.34
C THR A 97 -11.21 3.76 -1.31
N ILE A 98 -10.38 4.59 -0.68
CA ILE A 98 -8.93 4.40 -0.62
C ILE A 98 -8.49 4.33 0.84
N THR A 99 -7.90 3.20 1.23
CA THR A 99 -7.27 3.03 2.53
C THR A 99 -5.76 3.08 2.36
N VAL A 100 -5.08 3.95 3.12
CA VAL A 100 -3.62 4.12 3.05
C VAL A 100 -2.96 3.73 4.37
N ALA A 101 -1.95 2.88 4.30
CA ALA A 101 -1.03 2.59 5.40
C ALA A 101 0.35 3.18 5.07
N ASN A 102 0.94 3.93 5.99
CA ASN A 102 2.21 4.63 5.76
C ASN A 102 3.15 4.52 6.96
N VAL A 103 4.44 4.27 6.67
CA VAL A 103 5.56 4.34 7.60
C VAL A 103 6.75 4.99 6.88
N GLY A 104 7.33 6.02 7.48
CA GLY A 104 8.41 6.81 6.88
C GLY A 104 7.89 8.04 6.14
N ASP A 105 8.72 8.59 5.26
CA ASP A 105 8.52 9.89 4.60
C ASP A 105 8.08 9.80 3.14
N SER A 106 7.88 8.57 2.63
CA SER A 106 7.20 8.36 1.35
C SER A 106 5.75 8.83 1.42
N ARG A 107 5.23 9.33 0.30
CA ARG A 107 3.91 10.00 0.25
C ARG A 107 3.04 9.42 -0.86
N ALA A 108 1.76 9.27 -0.56
CA ALA A 108 0.72 8.98 -1.54
C ALA A 108 -0.15 10.23 -1.78
N TYR A 109 -0.49 10.48 -3.04
CA TYR A 109 -1.35 11.56 -3.49
C TYR A 109 -2.47 11.01 -4.37
N TRP A 110 -3.69 11.51 -4.18
CA TRP A 110 -4.78 11.34 -5.12
C TRP A 110 -4.84 12.58 -6.00
N LEU A 111 -4.79 12.40 -7.32
CA LEU A 111 -4.83 13.49 -8.29
C LEU A 111 -6.14 13.41 -9.06
N VAL A 112 -6.87 14.51 -9.09
CA VAL A 112 -8.10 14.66 -9.88
C VAL A 112 -7.73 15.31 -11.22
N PRO A 113 -8.20 14.78 -12.37
CA PRO A 113 -7.93 15.37 -13.68
C PRO A 113 -8.47 16.80 -13.77
N GLU A 114 -7.76 17.68 -14.48
CA GLU A 114 -8.16 19.09 -14.67
C GLU A 114 -9.51 19.23 -15.40
N ASP A 115 -9.85 18.26 -16.27
CA ASP A 115 -11.08 18.23 -17.08
C ASP A 115 -12.24 17.50 -16.38
N ALA A 116 -12.15 17.20 -15.09
CA ALA A 116 -13.28 16.64 -14.35
C ALA A 116 -14.43 17.67 -14.34
N GLU A 117 -15.47 17.40 -15.14
CA GLU A 117 -16.68 18.22 -15.29
C GLU A 117 -17.13 18.83 -13.96
N HIS A 118 -17.53 20.11 -14.00
CA HIS A 118 -17.84 21.02 -12.88
C HIS A 118 -18.96 20.55 -11.92
N GLY A 119 -19.35 19.27 -11.91
CA GLY A 119 -20.34 18.66 -11.01
C GLY A 119 -19.77 17.78 -9.90
N ALA A 120 -18.48 17.42 -9.93
CA ALA A 120 -17.81 16.71 -8.82
C ALA A 120 -17.23 17.71 -7.81
N HIS A 121 -18.09 18.54 -7.21
CA HIS A 121 -17.71 19.72 -6.42
C HIS A 121 -16.82 19.51 -5.18
N ASP A 122 -16.38 18.27 -4.88
CA ASP A 122 -15.54 17.96 -3.71
C ASP A 122 -14.34 17.04 -4.01
N ALA A 123 -14.14 16.64 -5.28
CA ALA A 123 -12.98 15.86 -5.66
C ALA A 123 -11.78 16.80 -5.86
N VAL A 124 -11.03 17.04 -4.78
CA VAL A 124 -9.77 17.81 -4.82
C VAL A 124 -8.56 16.89 -4.77
N SER A 125 -7.56 17.20 -5.58
CA SER A 125 -6.23 16.58 -5.47
C SER A 125 -5.69 16.79 -4.06
N ARG A 126 -5.26 15.70 -3.40
CA ARG A 126 -4.84 15.74 -1.99
C ARG A 126 -3.78 14.71 -1.65
N ARG A 127 -2.98 15.01 -0.63
CA ARG A 127 -2.10 14.03 0.02
C ARG A 127 -2.95 13.09 0.88
N LEU A 128 -2.71 11.78 0.77
CA LEU A 128 -3.43 10.74 1.51
C LEU A 128 -2.66 10.23 2.74
N THR A 129 -1.38 10.58 2.85
CA THR A 129 -0.54 10.25 4.00
C THR A 129 -0.65 11.36 5.05
N LEU A 130 -0.77 10.97 6.32
CA LEU A 130 -0.72 11.89 7.45
C LEU A 130 0.74 12.22 7.78
N ASP A 131 0.96 13.41 8.38
CA ASP A 131 2.26 13.83 8.93
C ASP A 131 2.42 13.39 10.39
#